data_AF-A0A9Q4HAR7-F1
#
_entry.id   AF-A0A9Q4HAR7-F1
#
_cell.length_a   1.000
_cell.length_b   1.000
_cell.length_c   1.000
_cell.angle_alpha   90.00
_cell.angle_beta   90.00
_cell.angle_gamma   90.00
#
_symmetry.space_group_name_H-M   'P 1'
#
loop_
_entity.id
_entity.type
_entity.pdbx_description
1 polymer ?
#
loop_
_entity_poly.entity_id
_entity_poly.type
_entity_poly.pdbx_seq_one_letter_code
_entity_poly.pdbx_strand_id
1 'polypeptide(L)'
;MSYRMKRVLLLLVTGLFMSLSAVTSTASAQTGGSFFDPYNSYNSGLWKKANGYSNGNMFNCTWRANNVSMTSLGEMRLALTSPSYNKFDCGENRSVQTYGYGLYEVRMKPAKNVGIVSSFFTYTGPTDGTPWDEIDIEFLGKDTTKVQFNYYTNGVGNHEKIVDLGFDAANTYHTYAFDWQPNSIKWYVDGQLKHTATSQIPTTPGKIMMNLWNGTGVDEWLGSYNGVTPLYAHYDWVRYTKK
;
A
#
# COMPACT_ATOMS: atom_id res chain seq x y z
N MET A 1 -22.93 35.36 -86.08
CA MET A 1 -22.13 34.12 -85.97
C MET A 1 -22.38 33.56 -84.57
N SER A 2 -23.06 32.41 -84.50
CA SER A 2 -23.68 31.83 -83.29
C SER A 2 -22.65 31.27 -82.31
N TYR A 3 -22.74 31.61 -81.02
CA TYR A 3 -22.07 30.87 -79.94
C TYR A 3 -23.10 30.34 -78.96
N ARG A 4 -23.29 29.01 -79.00
CA ARG A 4 -24.09 28.23 -78.03
C ARG A 4 -23.29 28.08 -76.73
N MET A 5 -23.82 28.61 -75.63
CA MET A 5 -23.30 28.41 -74.28
C MET A 5 -23.80 27.07 -73.73
N LYS A 6 -22.88 26.13 -73.46
CA LYS A 6 -23.19 24.84 -72.82
C LYS A 6 -23.45 25.08 -71.32
N ARG A 7 -24.61 24.64 -70.84
CA ARG A 7 -24.95 24.59 -69.40
C ARG A 7 -24.11 23.51 -68.72
N VAL A 8 -23.37 23.87 -67.68
CA VAL A 8 -22.77 22.92 -66.73
C VAL A 8 -23.69 22.87 -65.50
N LEU A 9 -24.26 21.70 -65.24
CA LEU A 9 -25.10 21.45 -64.07
C LEU A 9 -24.18 20.99 -62.93
N LEU A 10 -24.04 21.80 -61.89
CA LEU A 10 -23.26 21.46 -60.69
C LEU A 10 -24.21 20.73 -59.71
N LEU A 11 -24.00 19.44 -59.50
CA LEU A 11 -24.69 18.65 -58.48
C LEU A 11 -24.04 18.94 -57.11
N LEU A 12 -24.76 19.62 -56.23
CA LEU A 12 -24.43 19.76 -54.81
C LEU A 12 -24.82 18.46 -54.09
N VAL A 13 -23.83 17.68 -53.67
CA VAL A 13 -24.01 16.57 -52.73
C VAL A 13 -23.82 17.12 -51.32
N THR A 14 -24.91 17.33 -50.60
CA THR A 14 -24.87 17.65 -49.16
C THR A 14 -24.64 16.36 -48.37
N GLY A 15 -23.39 16.11 -47.99
CA GLY A 15 -23.04 15.05 -47.04
C GLY A 15 -23.45 15.43 -45.61
N LEU A 16 -24.40 14.71 -45.05
CA LEU A 16 -24.79 14.83 -43.64
C LEU A 16 -23.74 14.14 -42.77
N PHE A 17 -22.85 14.90 -42.13
CA PHE A 17 -21.93 14.37 -41.13
C PHE A 17 -22.70 14.15 -39.82
N MET A 18 -23.07 12.90 -39.51
CA MET A 18 -23.42 12.51 -38.15
C MET A 18 -22.12 12.26 -37.38
N SER A 19 -21.75 13.18 -36.50
CA SER A 19 -20.69 12.96 -35.52
C SER A 19 -21.21 12.00 -34.46
N LEU A 20 -20.79 10.73 -34.54
CA LEU A 20 -21.00 9.76 -33.48
C LEU A 20 -20.00 10.06 -32.35
N SER A 21 -20.42 10.86 -31.37
CA SER A 21 -19.64 11.04 -30.15
C SER A 21 -19.65 9.73 -29.37
N ALA A 22 -18.54 8.99 -29.42
CA ALA A 22 -18.33 7.83 -28.57
C ALA A 22 -18.28 8.32 -27.12
N VAL A 23 -19.37 8.10 -26.38
CA VAL A 23 -19.37 8.25 -24.93
C VAL A 23 -18.55 7.09 -24.38
N THR A 24 -17.28 7.35 -24.08
CA THR A 24 -16.45 6.40 -23.32
C THR A 24 -16.93 6.43 -21.88
N SER A 25 -17.81 5.49 -21.51
CA SER A 25 -18.10 5.23 -20.11
C SER A 25 -16.83 4.65 -19.47
N THR A 26 -16.10 5.46 -18.71
CA THR A 26 -15.07 4.95 -17.80
C THR A 26 -15.80 4.19 -16.70
N ALA A 27 -15.85 2.87 -16.80
CA ALA A 27 -16.25 2.03 -15.69
C ALA A 27 -15.28 2.33 -14.53
N SER A 28 -15.78 3.00 -13.49
CA SER A 28 -15.02 3.15 -12.24
C SER A 28 -14.68 1.75 -11.76
N ALA A 29 -13.38 1.45 -11.62
CA ALA A 29 -12.96 0.18 -11.04
C ALA A 29 -13.59 0.04 -9.65
N GLN A 30 -14.42 -0.98 -9.47
CA GLN A 30 -15.14 -1.21 -8.23
C GLN A 30 -14.16 -1.50 -7.09
N THR A 31 -14.10 -0.61 -6.09
CA THR A 31 -13.30 -0.82 -4.88
C THR A 31 -13.97 -1.82 -3.94
N GLY A 32 -13.17 -2.50 -3.13
CA GLY A 32 -13.65 -3.43 -2.12
C GLY A 32 -14.59 -2.78 -1.09
N GLY A 33 -15.49 -3.60 -0.55
CA GLY A 33 -16.38 -3.21 0.54
C GLY A 33 -15.70 -3.26 1.91
N SER A 34 -16.42 -2.84 2.95
CA SER A 34 -15.97 -3.01 4.34
C SER A 34 -15.77 -4.49 4.66
N PHE A 35 -14.72 -4.80 5.42
CA PHE A 35 -14.43 -6.17 5.85
C PHE A 35 -13.68 -6.21 7.18
N PHE A 36 -13.70 -7.38 7.81
CA PHE A 36 -12.88 -7.72 8.97
C PHE A 36 -12.23 -9.08 8.70
N ASP A 37 -10.90 -9.14 8.81
CA ASP A 37 -10.15 -10.39 8.72
C ASP A 37 -9.46 -10.67 10.07
N PRO A 38 -9.91 -11.72 10.80
CA PRO A 38 -9.32 -12.11 12.08
C PRO A 38 -8.10 -13.03 11.92
N TYR A 39 -7.62 -13.32 10.71
CA TYR A 39 -6.46 -14.16 10.47
C TYR A 39 -6.49 -15.57 11.10
N ASN A 40 -7.69 -16.11 11.33
CA ASN A 40 -7.87 -17.52 11.73
C ASN A 40 -7.35 -18.52 10.66
N SER A 41 -7.29 -18.09 9.40
CA SER A 41 -6.75 -18.87 8.27
C SER A 41 -6.33 -17.93 7.14
N TYR A 42 -5.50 -18.41 6.20
CA TYR A 42 -5.09 -17.59 5.06
C TYR A 42 -6.18 -17.58 3.98
N ASN A 43 -6.87 -16.45 3.82
CA ASN A 43 -7.90 -16.28 2.79
C ASN A 43 -7.29 -15.81 1.47
N SER A 44 -7.07 -16.72 0.52
CA SER A 44 -6.51 -16.40 -0.81
C SER A 44 -7.47 -15.61 -1.72
N GLY A 45 -8.74 -15.48 -1.36
CA GLY A 45 -9.69 -14.60 -2.05
C GLY A 45 -9.54 -13.13 -1.63
N LEU A 46 -9.03 -12.88 -0.41
CA LEU A 46 -8.73 -11.54 0.09
C LEU A 46 -7.27 -11.15 -0.12
N TRP A 47 -6.34 -12.10 -0.03
CA TRP A 47 -4.91 -11.83 0.06
C TRP A 47 -4.06 -12.60 -0.94
N LYS A 48 -2.95 -12.00 -1.35
CA LYS A 48 -1.88 -12.59 -2.16
C LYS A 48 -0.53 -12.38 -1.47
N LYS A 49 0.32 -13.42 -1.48
CA LYS A 49 1.70 -13.36 -0.99
C LYS A 49 2.63 -12.93 -2.11
N ALA A 50 3.54 -11.99 -1.85
CA ALA A 50 4.66 -11.75 -2.73
C ALA A 50 5.62 -12.95 -2.70
N ASN A 51 6.22 -13.30 -3.85
CA ASN A 51 7.05 -14.49 -3.95
C ASN A 51 8.02 -14.46 -5.13
N GLY A 52 9.29 -14.75 -4.86
CA GLY A 52 10.31 -15.04 -5.88
C GLY A 52 10.98 -13.82 -6.50
N TYR A 53 10.77 -12.62 -5.96
CA TYR A 53 11.41 -11.38 -6.43
C TYR A 53 11.78 -10.48 -5.24
N SER A 54 12.66 -9.52 -5.49
CA SER A 54 12.98 -8.42 -4.57
C SER A 54 12.44 -7.11 -5.14
N ASN A 55 12.05 -6.16 -4.28
CA ASN A 55 11.77 -4.80 -4.73
C ASN A 55 13.04 -4.07 -5.23
N GLY A 56 14.23 -4.56 -4.87
CA GLY A 56 15.51 -3.89 -5.16
C GLY A 56 15.69 -2.61 -4.34
N ASN A 57 16.60 -1.74 -4.78
CA ASN A 57 16.95 -0.49 -4.11
C ASN A 57 17.32 -0.73 -2.62
N MET A 58 16.53 -0.19 -1.69
CA MET A 58 16.77 -0.33 -0.25
C MET A 58 16.30 -1.68 0.32
N PHE A 59 15.49 -2.46 -0.40
CA PHE A 59 14.97 -3.74 0.08
C PHE A 59 16.01 -4.86 -0.14
N ASN A 60 16.80 -5.16 0.89
CA ASN A 60 17.90 -6.12 0.81
C ASN A 60 17.48 -7.56 1.16
N CYS A 61 16.35 -7.99 0.61
CA CYS A 61 15.79 -9.32 0.79
C CYS A 61 14.92 -9.74 -0.40
N THR A 62 14.62 -11.03 -0.50
CA THR A 62 13.70 -11.59 -1.51
C THR A 62 12.38 -11.98 -0.86
N TRP A 63 11.25 -11.56 -1.44
CA TRP A 63 9.94 -11.96 -0.96
C TRP A 63 9.72 -13.46 -1.14
N ARG A 64 9.24 -14.13 -0.10
CA ARG A 64 8.90 -15.56 -0.13
C ARG A 64 7.49 -15.80 0.41
N ALA A 65 6.71 -16.59 -0.31
CA ALA A 65 5.40 -17.02 0.18
C ALA A 65 5.48 -17.81 1.50
N ASN A 66 6.58 -18.53 1.73
CA ASN A 66 6.84 -19.28 2.96
C ASN A 66 7.06 -18.36 4.18
N ASN A 67 7.40 -17.08 3.94
CA ASN A 67 7.61 -16.08 4.98
C ASN A 67 6.32 -15.34 5.35
N VAL A 68 5.18 -15.76 4.81
CA VAL A 68 3.84 -15.36 5.24
C VAL A 68 3.13 -16.62 5.73
N SER A 69 2.88 -16.70 7.04
CA SER A 69 2.32 -17.89 7.69
C SER A 69 1.17 -17.51 8.63
N MET A 70 0.30 -18.47 8.94
CA MET A 70 -0.71 -18.33 9.99
C MET A 70 -0.23 -19.07 11.23
N THR A 71 -0.40 -18.47 12.40
CA THR A 71 -0.12 -19.15 13.68
C THR A 71 -1.36 -19.92 14.13
N SER A 72 -1.18 -20.89 15.04
CA SER A 72 -2.31 -21.59 15.67
C SER A 72 -3.12 -20.71 16.63
N LEU A 73 -2.66 -19.50 16.91
CA LEU A 73 -3.34 -18.51 17.77
C LEU A 73 -4.28 -17.59 16.98
N GLY A 74 -4.37 -17.76 15.64
CA GLY A 74 -5.21 -16.91 14.79
C GLY A 74 -4.52 -15.60 14.38
N GLU A 75 -3.22 -15.63 14.11
CA GLU A 75 -2.47 -14.45 13.68
C GLU A 75 -1.84 -14.69 12.30
N MET A 76 -1.74 -13.65 11.48
CA MET A 76 -0.79 -13.65 10.37
C MET A 76 0.60 -13.27 10.91
N ARG A 77 1.61 -14.06 10.56
CA ARG A 77 3.01 -13.82 10.90
C ARG A 77 3.86 -13.66 9.64
N LEU A 78 4.54 -12.53 9.55
CA LEU A 78 5.60 -12.26 8.56
C LEU A 78 6.95 -12.60 9.17
N ALA A 79 7.84 -13.19 8.38
CA ALA A 79 9.17 -13.61 8.81
C ALA A 79 10.28 -12.96 7.98
N LEU A 80 11.37 -12.56 8.64
CA LEU A 80 12.66 -12.29 8.04
C LEU A 80 13.62 -13.41 8.40
N THR A 81 14.13 -14.12 7.41
CA THR A 81 14.96 -15.33 7.55
C THR A 81 16.21 -15.24 6.67
N SER A 82 17.17 -16.14 6.87
CA SER A 82 18.36 -16.22 6.03
C SER A 82 18.51 -17.64 5.45
N PRO A 83 18.36 -17.85 4.12
CA PRO A 83 18.59 -19.15 3.49
C PRO A 83 20.07 -19.49 3.34
N SER A 84 20.95 -18.49 3.34
CA SER A 84 22.41 -18.64 3.30
C SER A 84 23.11 -17.34 3.68
N TYR A 85 24.43 -17.42 3.92
CA TYR A 85 25.25 -16.29 4.39
C TYR A 85 25.01 -15.00 3.58
N ASN A 86 24.66 -13.91 4.28
CA ASN A 86 24.33 -12.59 3.73
C ASN A 86 23.25 -12.58 2.64
N LYS A 87 22.37 -13.60 2.62
CA LYS A 87 21.12 -13.58 1.86
C LYS A 87 19.95 -13.62 2.82
N PHE A 88 18.93 -12.81 2.54
CA PHE A 88 17.75 -12.70 3.38
C PHE A 88 16.47 -12.93 2.57
N ASP A 89 15.56 -13.69 3.16
CA ASP A 89 14.21 -13.93 2.66
C ASP A 89 13.22 -13.20 3.58
N CYS A 90 12.24 -12.52 3.01
CA CYS A 90 11.29 -11.66 3.72
C CYS A 90 9.83 -11.95 3.31
N GLY A 91 8.88 -11.45 4.09
CA GLY A 91 7.45 -11.65 3.87
C GLY A 91 6.71 -10.36 3.49
N GLU A 92 5.88 -10.44 2.46
CA GLU A 92 4.90 -9.40 2.13
C GLU A 92 3.55 -10.06 1.79
N ASN A 93 2.49 -9.52 2.38
CA ASN A 93 1.11 -9.87 2.12
C ASN A 93 0.37 -8.64 1.59
N ARG A 94 -0.50 -8.83 0.59
CA ARG A 94 -1.26 -7.74 -0.02
C ARG A 94 -2.65 -8.14 -0.44
N SER A 95 -3.60 -7.23 -0.37
CA SER A 95 -4.97 -7.52 -0.76
C SER A 95 -5.10 -7.76 -2.26
N VAL A 96 -6.08 -8.57 -2.65
CA VAL A 96 -6.45 -8.80 -4.05
C VAL A 96 -7.17 -7.56 -4.61
N GLN A 97 -8.09 -7.00 -3.83
CA GLN A 97 -8.87 -5.81 -4.18
C GLN A 97 -8.15 -4.52 -3.79
N THR A 98 -8.57 -3.41 -4.40
CA THR A 98 -8.18 -2.05 -4.01
C THR A 98 -9.25 -1.42 -3.12
N TYR A 99 -8.84 -0.51 -2.25
CA TYR A 99 -9.68 0.16 -1.26
C TYR A 99 -9.42 1.67 -1.32
N GLY A 100 -10.47 2.45 -1.09
CA GLY A 100 -10.45 3.92 -1.20
C GLY A 100 -10.63 4.58 0.16
N TYR A 101 -11.32 5.73 0.20
CA TYR A 101 -11.60 6.44 1.45
C TYR A 101 -12.33 5.56 2.47
N GLY A 102 -11.91 5.67 3.73
CA GLY A 102 -12.43 4.89 4.83
C GLY A 102 -11.45 4.81 5.99
N LEU A 103 -11.87 4.09 7.02
CA LEU A 103 -11.05 3.80 8.19
C LEU A 103 -10.35 2.45 8.00
N TYR A 104 -9.02 2.47 8.12
CA TYR A 104 -8.15 1.30 8.05
C TYR A 104 -7.59 1.04 9.43
N GLU A 105 -7.79 -0.16 9.96
CA GLU A 105 -7.34 -0.53 11.30
C GLU A 105 -6.58 -1.84 11.24
N VAL A 106 -5.50 -1.91 12.00
CA VAL A 106 -4.67 -3.10 12.16
C VAL A 106 -4.34 -3.27 13.63
N ARG A 107 -4.42 -4.51 14.13
CA ARG A 107 -3.84 -4.88 15.42
C ARG A 107 -2.60 -5.70 15.18
N MET A 108 -1.44 -5.15 15.55
CA MET A 108 -0.15 -5.77 15.22
C MET A 108 0.89 -5.57 16.32
N LYS A 109 1.98 -6.33 16.19
CA LYS A 109 3.20 -6.27 16.98
C LYS A 109 4.39 -6.33 16.01
N PRO A 110 5.16 -5.23 15.82
CA PRO A 110 6.29 -5.20 14.91
C PRO A 110 7.48 -6.03 15.41
N ALA A 111 8.38 -6.37 14.49
CA ALA A 111 9.69 -6.92 14.83
C ALA A 111 10.62 -5.84 15.41
N LYS A 112 11.44 -6.20 16.42
CA LYS A 112 12.44 -5.32 17.03
C LYS A 112 13.85 -5.76 16.67
N ASN A 113 14.51 -5.02 15.79
CA ASN A 113 15.93 -5.14 15.47
C ASN A 113 16.40 -3.92 14.67
N VAL A 114 17.67 -3.53 14.78
CA VAL A 114 18.23 -2.46 13.94
C VAL A 114 18.15 -2.80 12.45
N GLY A 115 17.92 -1.81 11.58
CA GLY A 115 17.98 -1.97 10.12
C GLY A 115 16.81 -2.69 9.46
N ILE A 116 15.66 -2.81 10.15
CA ILE A 116 14.45 -3.44 9.60
C ILE A 116 13.22 -2.54 9.74
N VAL A 117 12.18 -2.83 8.96
CA VAL A 117 10.85 -2.20 9.03
C VAL A 117 9.77 -3.27 9.09
N SER A 118 8.78 -3.08 9.97
CA SER A 118 7.47 -3.77 9.92
C SER A 118 6.39 -2.75 9.56
N SER A 119 5.49 -3.06 8.63
CA SER A 119 4.56 -2.07 8.07
C SER A 119 3.10 -2.50 8.01
N PHE A 120 2.23 -1.50 7.90
CA PHE A 120 0.84 -1.60 7.43
C PHE A 120 0.53 -0.36 6.59
N PHE A 121 0.15 -0.53 5.33
CA PHE A 121 0.04 0.58 4.39
C PHE A 121 -0.96 0.30 3.27
N THR A 122 -1.38 1.35 2.57
CA THR A 122 -2.03 1.23 1.26
C THR A 122 -1.07 1.60 0.15
N TYR A 123 -1.08 0.90 -0.97
CA TYR A 123 -0.22 1.22 -2.11
C TYR A 123 -0.92 0.96 -3.45
N THR A 124 -0.71 1.88 -4.39
CA THR A 124 -0.85 1.66 -5.83
C THR A 124 0.23 2.48 -6.55
N GLY A 125 0.61 2.10 -7.76
CA GLY A 125 1.67 2.82 -8.46
C GLY A 125 1.84 2.43 -9.92
N PRO A 126 2.99 2.79 -10.53
CA PRO A 126 3.24 2.55 -11.95
C PRO A 126 3.10 1.08 -12.38
N THR A 127 3.38 0.14 -11.49
CA THR A 127 3.22 -1.31 -11.74
C THR A 127 1.76 -1.75 -11.84
N ASP A 128 0.84 -0.99 -11.25
CA ASP A 128 -0.61 -1.18 -11.34
C ASP A 128 -1.26 -0.22 -12.38
N GLY A 129 -0.45 0.58 -13.10
CA GLY A 129 -0.93 1.53 -14.11
C GLY A 129 -1.56 2.82 -13.55
N THR A 130 -1.20 3.20 -12.31
CA THR A 130 -1.74 4.39 -11.63
C THR A 130 -0.64 5.35 -11.17
N PRO A 131 -0.99 6.59 -10.74
CA PRO A 131 -0.10 7.39 -9.90
C PRO A 131 0.38 6.59 -8.68
N TRP A 132 1.56 6.94 -8.17
CA TRP A 132 2.03 6.42 -6.89
C TRP A 132 1.31 7.15 -5.76
N ASP A 133 0.29 6.49 -5.23
CA ASP A 133 -0.49 6.96 -4.07
C ASP A 133 -0.35 5.90 -2.95
N GLU A 134 0.06 6.35 -1.76
CA GLU A 134 0.39 5.48 -0.63
C GLU A 134 0.17 6.18 0.72
N ILE A 135 -0.17 5.41 1.75
CA ILE A 135 -0.37 5.89 3.14
C ILE A 135 0.20 4.84 4.09
N ASP A 136 1.06 5.29 5.01
CA ASP A 136 1.96 4.40 5.74
C ASP A 136 1.78 4.44 7.26
N ILE A 137 1.97 3.27 7.87
CA ILE A 137 2.34 3.08 9.26
C ILE A 137 3.57 2.16 9.28
N GLU A 138 4.72 2.71 9.68
CA GLU A 138 6.01 2.01 9.68
C GLU A 138 6.62 1.98 11.08
N PHE A 139 7.04 0.79 11.52
CA PHE A 139 7.83 0.62 12.73
C PHE A 139 9.27 0.38 12.35
N LEU A 140 10.12 1.37 12.62
CA LEU A 140 11.56 1.23 12.43
C LEU A 140 12.11 0.38 13.58
N GLY A 141 12.59 -0.83 13.26
CA GLY A 141 12.95 -1.80 14.30
C GLY A 141 14.10 -1.35 15.22
N LYS A 142 14.87 -0.32 14.83
CA LYS A 142 15.91 0.29 15.67
C LYS A 142 15.35 0.95 16.93
N ASP A 143 14.11 1.43 16.89
CA ASP A 143 13.41 2.01 18.04
C ASP A 143 11.90 1.77 17.93
N THR A 144 11.46 0.64 18.45
CA THR A 144 10.04 0.24 18.49
C THR A 144 9.23 0.97 19.57
N THR A 145 9.78 1.96 20.28
CA THR A 145 8.97 2.88 21.10
C THR A 145 8.42 4.06 20.29
N LYS A 146 8.69 4.07 18.98
CA LYS A 146 8.24 5.07 18.02
C LYS A 146 7.50 4.40 16.85
N VAL A 147 6.68 5.19 16.18
CA VAL A 147 6.06 4.84 14.90
C VAL A 147 6.27 6.00 13.92
N GLN A 148 6.50 5.67 12.65
CA GLN A 148 6.56 6.63 11.55
C GLN A 148 5.26 6.56 10.75
N PHE A 149 4.64 7.72 10.54
CA PHE A 149 3.57 7.90 9.56
C PHE A 149 4.13 8.59 8.33
N ASN A 150 3.61 8.26 7.15
CA ASN A 150 3.97 8.92 5.91
C ASN A 150 2.82 8.78 4.89
N TYR A 151 2.94 9.49 3.78
CA TYR A 151 2.10 9.28 2.60
C TYR A 151 2.76 9.82 1.34
N TYR A 152 2.40 9.24 0.20
CA TYR A 152 2.77 9.69 -1.13
C TYR A 152 1.54 10.05 -1.93
N THR A 153 1.62 11.16 -2.66
CA THR A 153 0.57 11.56 -3.62
C THR A 153 1.22 11.85 -4.96
N ASN A 154 0.84 11.07 -5.97
CA ASN A 154 1.47 11.10 -7.29
C ASN A 154 3.02 11.03 -7.23
N GLY A 155 3.53 10.16 -6.35
CA GLY A 155 4.97 9.95 -6.11
C GLY A 155 5.67 11.03 -5.28
N VAL A 156 4.95 12.05 -4.82
CA VAL A 156 5.50 13.08 -3.93
C VAL A 156 5.29 12.64 -2.48
N GLY A 157 6.39 12.25 -1.82
CA GLY A 157 6.46 11.96 -0.39
C GLY A 157 7.15 13.07 0.39
N ASN A 158 8.02 12.71 1.34
CA ASN A 158 8.64 13.59 2.33
C ASN A 158 7.66 14.17 3.36
N HIS A 159 6.70 13.34 3.79
CA HIS A 159 5.70 13.69 4.81
C HIS A 159 5.93 12.90 6.11
N GLU A 160 7.16 12.46 6.35
CA GLU A 160 7.49 11.61 7.49
C GLU A 160 7.15 12.31 8.80
N LYS A 161 6.35 11.64 9.62
CA LYS A 161 6.04 12.05 10.99
C LYS A 161 6.34 10.93 11.96
N ILE A 162 7.42 11.08 12.71
CA ILE A 162 7.74 10.22 13.84
C ILE A 162 6.93 10.64 15.06
N VAL A 163 6.36 9.66 15.77
CA VAL A 163 5.58 9.81 17.00
C VAL A 163 6.10 8.87 18.07
N ASP A 164 6.32 9.39 19.28
CA ASP A 164 6.59 8.57 20.47
C ASP A 164 5.29 7.87 20.94
N LEU A 165 5.37 6.56 21.13
CA LEU A 165 4.21 5.75 21.51
C LEU A 165 3.94 5.78 23.02
N GLY A 166 4.97 6.00 23.84
CA GLY A 166 4.91 5.86 25.30
C GLY A 166 4.94 4.42 25.78
N PHE A 167 5.12 3.46 24.87
CA PHE A 167 5.30 2.03 25.12
C PHE A 167 6.21 1.45 24.03
N ASP A 168 6.73 0.25 24.25
CA ASP A 168 7.45 -0.50 23.22
C ASP A 168 6.46 -1.37 22.43
N ALA A 169 6.23 -1.02 21.16
CA ALA A 169 5.28 -1.70 20.29
C ALA A 169 5.59 -3.18 20.10
N ALA A 170 6.85 -3.61 20.25
CA ALA A 170 7.25 -4.99 20.04
C ALA A 170 6.85 -5.93 21.19
N ASN A 171 6.40 -5.40 22.33
CA ASN A 171 6.08 -6.21 23.51
C ASN A 171 4.65 -6.76 23.48
N THR A 172 3.68 -5.96 23.07
CA THR A 172 2.25 -6.28 23.14
C THR A 172 1.51 -5.82 21.89
N TYR A 173 0.33 -6.39 21.63
CA TYR A 173 -0.52 -5.93 20.53
C TYR A 173 -1.19 -4.60 20.85
N HIS A 174 -1.08 -3.67 19.91
CA HIS A 174 -1.78 -2.39 19.91
C HIS A 174 -2.56 -2.23 18.61
N THR A 175 -3.56 -1.36 18.63
CA THR A 175 -4.35 -1.04 17.44
C THR A 175 -3.85 0.26 16.83
N TYR A 176 -3.50 0.20 15.55
CA TYR A 176 -3.07 1.33 14.75
C TYR A 176 -4.09 1.56 13.65
N ALA A 177 -4.33 2.81 13.30
CA ALA A 177 -5.30 3.12 12.27
C ALA A 177 -4.96 4.40 11.51
N PHE A 178 -5.48 4.50 10.30
CA PHE A 178 -5.65 5.77 9.62
C PHE A 178 -7.06 5.91 9.04
N ASP A 179 -7.66 7.08 9.23
CA ASP A 179 -8.90 7.51 8.57
C ASP A 179 -8.53 8.35 7.36
N TRP A 180 -8.67 7.77 6.16
CA TRP A 180 -8.38 8.42 4.90
C TRP A 180 -9.66 9.01 4.30
N GLN A 181 -9.68 10.33 4.19
CA GLN A 181 -10.77 11.13 3.66
C GLN A 181 -10.27 12.02 2.51
N PRO A 182 -11.16 12.56 1.65
CA PRO A 182 -10.75 13.37 0.50
C PRO A 182 -9.79 14.52 0.82
N ASN A 183 -9.94 15.12 2.00
CA ASN A 183 -9.20 16.32 2.39
C ASN A 183 -8.31 16.12 3.64
N SER A 184 -8.23 14.89 4.17
CA SER A 184 -7.41 14.63 5.34
C SER A 184 -7.05 13.16 5.50
N ILE A 185 -5.89 12.90 6.10
CA ILE A 185 -5.57 11.62 6.72
C ILE A 185 -5.38 11.86 8.22
N LYS A 186 -6.00 11.03 9.06
CA LYS A 186 -5.83 11.07 10.52
C LYS A 186 -5.29 9.74 11.00
N TRP A 187 -4.18 9.73 11.73
CA TRP A 187 -3.59 8.52 12.28
C TRP A 187 -3.90 8.37 13.76
N TYR A 188 -4.18 7.15 14.18
CA TYR A 188 -4.56 6.80 15.55
C TYR A 188 -3.70 5.66 16.10
N VAL A 189 -3.48 5.71 17.41
CA VAL A 189 -2.88 4.62 18.20
C VAL A 189 -3.82 4.37 19.38
N ASP A 190 -4.34 3.14 19.48
CA ASP A 190 -5.35 2.73 20.48
C ASP A 190 -6.54 3.70 20.57
N GLY A 191 -7.04 4.12 19.39
CA GLY A 191 -8.16 5.07 19.26
C GLY A 191 -7.81 6.53 19.55
N GLN A 192 -6.59 6.83 20.00
CA GLN A 192 -6.13 8.20 20.26
C GLN A 192 -5.53 8.80 18.99
N LEU A 193 -6.03 9.97 18.57
CA LEU A 193 -5.48 10.72 17.44
C LEU A 193 -4.02 11.13 17.74
N LYS A 194 -3.11 10.81 16.83
CA LYS A 194 -1.67 11.12 16.96
C LYS A 194 -1.16 12.08 15.90
N HIS A 195 -1.76 12.08 14.71
CA HIS A 195 -1.35 12.95 13.63
C HIS A 195 -2.51 13.23 12.66
N THR A 196 -2.44 14.37 11.97
CA THR A 196 -3.36 14.76 10.90
C THR A 196 -2.59 15.43 9.78
N ALA A 197 -2.81 14.98 8.55
CA ALA A 197 -2.35 15.63 7.32
C ALA A 197 -3.55 16.17 6.54
N THR A 198 -3.40 17.33 5.90
CA THR A 198 -4.48 18.01 5.14
C THR A 198 -4.01 18.56 3.79
N SER A 199 -2.78 18.28 3.38
CA SER A 199 -2.19 18.81 2.14
C SER A 199 -1.84 17.66 1.20
N GLN A 200 -2.13 17.82 -0.09
CA GLN A 200 -1.81 16.83 -1.14
C GLN A 200 -2.23 15.42 -0.74
N ILE A 201 -3.49 15.22 -0.37
CA ILE A 201 -3.97 13.92 0.09
C ILE A 201 -4.07 12.95 -1.09
N PRO A 202 -3.67 11.67 -0.94
CA PRO A 202 -3.80 10.67 -2.00
C PRO A 202 -5.25 10.51 -2.40
N THR A 203 -5.50 10.15 -3.66
CA THR A 203 -6.86 10.07 -4.22
C THR A 203 -7.16 8.74 -4.90
N THR A 204 -6.14 7.95 -5.18
CA THR A 204 -6.25 6.72 -5.97
C THR A 204 -6.39 5.50 -5.04
N PRO A 205 -7.46 4.68 -5.16
CA PRO A 205 -7.59 3.46 -4.39
C PRO A 205 -6.40 2.51 -4.57
N GLY A 206 -5.88 2.00 -3.46
CA GLY A 206 -4.72 1.11 -3.43
C GLY A 206 -4.99 -0.22 -2.73
N LYS A 207 -4.06 -1.17 -2.86
CA LYS A 207 -4.11 -2.43 -2.11
C LYS A 207 -3.69 -2.18 -0.67
N ILE A 208 -4.32 -2.88 0.28
CA ILE A 208 -3.83 -2.96 1.66
C ILE A 208 -2.65 -3.92 1.69
N MET A 209 -1.57 -3.54 2.36
CA MET A 209 -0.31 -4.27 2.36
C MET A 209 0.34 -4.30 3.74
N MET A 210 1.10 -5.37 3.97
CA MET A 210 1.97 -5.55 5.13
C MET A 210 3.26 -6.22 4.69
N ASN A 211 4.40 -5.71 5.14
CA ASN A 211 5.68 -6.36 4.92
C ASN A 211 6.62 -6.26 6.13
N LEU A 212 7.61 -7.14 6.13
CA LEU A 212 8.75 -7.13 7.06
C LEU A 212 10.03 -7.31 6.24
N TRP A 213 10.97 -6.37 6.31
CA TRP A 213 12.17 -6.37 5.48
C TRP A 213 13.38 -5.72 6.17
N ASN A 214 14.59 -6.07 5.74
CA ASN A 214 15.84 -5.39 6.11
C ASN A 214 16.31 -4.42 5.02
N GLY A 215 16.82 -3.27 5.48
CA GLY A 215 17.34 -2.20 4.63
C GLY A 215 18.79 -2.41 4.18
N THR A 216 19.15 -1.71 3.10
CA THR A 216 20.54 -1.42 2.70
C THR A 216 20.61 -0.01 2.11
N GLY A 217 21.74 0.69 2.28
CA GLY A 217 21.95 2.03 1.73
C GLY A 217 21.09 3.13 2.37
N VAL A 218 20.48 2.85 3.53
CA VAL A 218 19.58 3.75 4.27
C VAL A 218 19.90 3.74 5.77
N ASP A 219 21.17 3.54 6.13
CA ASP A 219 21.62 3.34 7.51
C ASP A 219 21.32 4.54 8.43
N GLU A 220 21.28 5.77 7.89
CA GLU A 220 20.84 6.95 8.63
C GLU A 220 19.37 6.83 9.09
N TRP A 221 18.51 6.31 8.21
CA TRP A 221 17.10 6.12 8.48
C TRP A 221 16.82 4.89 9.34
N LEU A 222 17.36 3.72 9.00
CA LEU A 222 16.99 2.45 9.66
C LEU A 222 18.02 1.94 10.67
N GLY A 223 19.23 2.50 10.67
CA GLY A 223 20.40 1.85 11.25
C GLY A 223 20.91 0.70 10.36
N SER A 224 22.18 0.33 10.51
CA SER A 224 22.76 -0.76 9.73
C SER A 224 22.22 -2.11 10.19
N TYR A 225 21.66 -2.91 9.27
CA TYR A 225 21.14 -4.23 9.60
C TYR A 225 22.29 -5.18 10.00
N ASN A 226 22.12 -5.86 11.13
CA ASN A 226 23.14 -6.71 11.74
C ASN A 226 23.06 -8.21 11.34
N GLY A 227 22.15 -8.57 10.42
CA GLY A 227 21.99 -9.95 9.94
C GLY A 227 21.25 -10.91 10.89
N VAL A 228 20.77 -10.44 12.05
CA VAL A 228 20.05 -11.28 13.02
C VAL A 228 18.76 -11.83 12.42
N THR A 229 18.63 -13.16 12.40
CA THR A 229 17.43 -13.88 11.96
C THR A 229 17.22 -15.14 12.82
N PRO A 230 15.98 -15.68 12.90
CA PRO A 230 14.75 -15.14 12.33
C PRO A 230 14.16 -13.98 13.14
N LEU A 231 13.47 -13.06 12.46
CA LEU A 231 12.68 -11.99 13.07
C LEU A 231 11.23 -12.08 12.58
N TYR A 232 10.28 -11.64 13.41
CA TYR A 232 8.85 -11.79 13.12
C TYR A 232 8.05 -10.55 13.44
N ALA A 233 7.13 -10.20 12.53
CA ALA A 233 6.05 -9.24 12.77
C ALA A 233 4.73 -10.00 12.76
N HIS A 234 3.86 -9.70 13.74
CA HIS A 234 2.59 -10.40 13.91
C HIS A 234 1.42 -9.45 13.74
N TYR A 235 0.36 -9.93 13.09
CA TYR A 235 -0.87 -9.21 12.80
C TYR A 235 -2.03 -10.07 13.29
N ASP A 236 -2.73 -9.59 14.31
CA ASP A 236 -3.85 -10.26 14.96
C ASP A 236 -5.12 -10.12 14.09
N TRP A 237 -5.41 -8.91 13.64
CA TRP A 237 -6.52 -8.67 12.71
C TRP A 237 -6.34 -7.41 11.87
N VAL A 238 -7.10 -7.33 10.78
CA VAL A 238 -7.30 -6.10 9.99
C VAL A 238 -8.76 -5.83 9.75
N ARG A 239 -9.14 -4.55 9.79
CA ARG A 239 -10.46 -4.05 9.45
C ARG A 239 -10.35 -2.88 8.49
N TYR A 240 -11.25 -2.87 7.51
CA TYR A 240 -11.49 -1.69 6.68
C TYR A 240 -12.98 -1.35 6.75
N THR A 241 -13.29 -0.09 7.04
CA THR A 241 -14.64 0.45 7.05
C THR A 241 -14.74 1.51 5.98
N LYS A 242 -15.42 1.19 4.88
CA LYS A 242 -15.65 2.10 3.76
C LYS A 242 -16.43 3.34 4.22
N LYS A 243 -16.05 4.50 3.69
CA LYS A 243 -16.79 5.76 3.86
C LYS A 243 -18.22 5.68 3.31
#